data_AF-A0A1E5UY50-F1
#
_entry.id   AF-A0A1E5UY50-F1
#
_cell.length_a   1.000
_cell.length_b   1.000
_cell.length_c   1.000
_cell.angle_alpha   90.00
_cell.angle_beta   90.00
_cell.angle_gamma   90.00
#
_symmetry.space_group_name_H-M   'P 1'
#
loop_
_entity.id
_entity.type
_entity.pdbx_description
1 polymer ?
#
loop_
_entity_poly.entity_id
_entity_poly.type
_entity_poly.pdbx_seq_one_letter_code
_entity_poly.pdbx_strand_id
1 'polypeptide(L)'
;MGWVDEPSYIHLPGARRDLLDNVGQGFCHGAAVSSIYHFFGGLRNSPNGDGLAGAARAVRAHAPRTGGSWAAFWGVWCVFENAAFFARGKDDPWNSIAGGAATSGFVRLRQGAHVATRDTIVTAAGLTLLQGFCILLDKHVIVPRTPAVEPPPAVEVEHVFVPPRGFLGIPPRAAIVKEICRWAVSKTPSYGESPDFSLRLAETTGWGFAVGAAIGATFHFQRGLRRSPSCGSSRVAAGAHGVRANALRVGGSLASFNALFYASEWAVSLARRHKEDRWNPIAAAAATCGILRLHRGPHGAVVSALVGASLMALVHGVVISFDRMLAARLPLYPSPLPPLAQVEDDLGCLAASVDHRPSP
;
A
#
# COMPACT_ATOMS: atom_id res chain seq x y z
N MET A 1 -6.80 -11.44 8.61
CA MET A 1 -8.04 -10.71 8.25
C MET A 1 -8.03 -10.60 6.74
N GLY A 2 -8.60 -11.57 6.04
CA GLY A 2 -8.91 -11.42 4.62
C GLY A 2 -10.26 -10.75 4.55
N TRP A 3 -10.30 -9.52 4.05
CA TRP A 3 -11.56 -8.80 3.87
C TRP A 3 -12.31 -9.50 2.72
N VAL A 4 -13.33 -10.26 3.08
CA VAL A 4 -14.39 -10.64 2.15
C VAL A 4 -15.20 -9.36 1.92
N ASP A 5 -15.28 -8.96 0.67
CA ASP A 5 -15.66 -7.63 0.15
C ASP A 5 -14.48 -6.66 -0.06
N GLU A 6 -13.32 -7.15 -0.49
CA GLU A 6 -12.52 -6.35 -1.42
C GLU A 6 -13.42 -6.07 -2.64
N PRO A 7 -13.81 -4.81 -2.93
CA PRO A 7 -14.30 -4.51 -4.26
C PRO A 7 -13.16 -4.95 -5.18
N SER A 8 -13.43 -5.96 -6.00
CA SER A 8 -12.56 -6.33 -7.10
C SER A 8 -12.22 -5.04 -7.84
N TYR A 9 -10.99 -4.53 -7.64
CA TYR A 9 -10.50 -3.32 -8.31
C TYR A 9 -10.31 -3.53 -9.83
N ILE A 10 -10.65 -4.72 -10.30
CA ILE A 10 -10.94 -5.10 -11.67
C ILE A 10 -12.28 -4.41 -12.00
N HIS A 11 -12.37 -3.21 -12.57
CA HIS A 11 -12.72 -3.01 -14.00
C HIS A 11 -12.74 -1.49 -14.38
N LEU A 12 -11.60 -0.81 -14.45
CA LEU A 12 -11.43 0.30 -15.41
C LEU A 12 -10.18 -0.03 -16.21
N PRO A 13 -10.31 -0.38 -17.50
CA PRO A 13 -9.16 -0.65 -18.34
C PRO A 13 -8.28 0.62 -18.44
N GLY A 14 -7.13 0.59 -17.76
CA GLY A 14 -5.92 1.34 -18.05
C GLY A 14 -5.65 2.67 -17.32
N ALA A 15 -6.48 3.12 -16.37
CA ALA A 15 -5.99 4.08 -15.38
C ALA A 15 -5.03 3.35 -14.42
N ARG A 16 -3.80 3.85 -14.22
CA ARG A 16 -2.93 3.37 -13.13
C ARG A 16 -3.55 3.79 -11.81
N ARG A 17 -4.39 2.91 -11.25
CA ARG A 17 -5.12 3.12 -9.99
C ARG A 17 -4.23 3.01 -8.75
N ASP A 18 -2.99 2.59 -8.93
CA ASP A 18 -2.00 2.40 -7.89
C ASP A 18 -1.29 3.73 -7.53
N LEU A 19 -2.01 4.85 -7.52
CA LEU A 19 -1.41 6.18 -7.22
C LEU A 19 -0.70 6.14 -5.87
N LEU A 20 -1.37 5.59 -4.85
CA LEU A 20 -0.81 5.53 -3.50
C LEU A 20 0.34 4.54 -3.42
N ASP A 21 0.27 3.41 -4.13
CA ASP A 21 1.37 2.46 -4.18
C ASP A 21 2.58 3.09 -4.88
N ASN A 22 2.38 3.81 -5.98
CA ASN A 22 3.45 4.53 -6.68
C ASN A 22 4.05 5.64 -5.81
N VAL A 23 3.23 6.38 -5.06
CA VAL A 23 3.68 7.37 -4.07
C VAL A 23 4.49 6.70 -2.97
N GLY A 24 4.05 5.55 -2.47
CA GLY A 24 4.73 4.78 -1.44
C GLY A 24 6.02 4.12 -1.92
N GLN A 25 6.03 3.56 -3.12
CA GLN A 25 7.24 3.10 -3.80
C GLN A 25 8.21 4.27 -3.98
N GLY A 26 7.74 5.40 -4.48
CA GLY A 26 8.55 6.62 -4.61
C GLY A 26 9.15 7.05 -3.27
N PHE A 27 8.37 7.00 -2.19
CA PHE A 27 8.88 7.24 -0.83
C PHE A 27 10.00 6.27 -0.46
N CYS A 28 9.79 4.97 -0.64
CA CYS A 28 10.76 3.93 -0.29
C CYS A 28 12.07 4.07 -1.08
N HIS A 29 11.99 4.30 -2.40
CA HIS A 29 13.17 4.56 -3.23
C HIS A 29 13.92 5.81 -2.77
N GLY A 30 13.20 6.92 -2.56
CA GLY A 30 13.80 8.17 -2.10
C GLY A 30 14.43 8.03 -0.72
N ALA A 31 13.78 7.32 0.20
CA ALA A 31 14.29 7.05 1.54
C ALA A 31 15.51 6.13 1.52
N ALA A 32 15.52 5.08 0.69
CA ALA A 32 16.65 4.17 0.56
C ALA A 32 17.89 4.87 -0.01
N VAL A 33 17.75 5.55 -1.15
CA VAL A 33 18.86 6.26 -1.81
C VAL A 33 19.43 7.36 -0.91
N SER A 34 18.55 8.14 -0.27
CA SER A 34 19.00 9.21 0.64
C SER A 34 19.62 8.66 1.93
N SER A 35 19.14 7.53 2.45
CA SER A 35 19.77 6.88 3.61
C SER A 35 21.19 6.45 3.28
N ILE A 36 21.41 5.81 2.13
CA ILE A 36 22.76 5.41 1.70
C ILE A 36 23.67 6.65 1.56
N TYR A 37 23.20 7.67 0.83
CA TYR A 37 23.97 8.89 0.61
C TYR A 37 24.34 9.61 1.92
N HIS A 38 23.36 9.83 2.80
CA HIS A 38 23.59 10.53 4.07
C HIS A 38 24.29 9.67 5.12
N PHE A 39 24.23 8.34 5.02
CA PHE A 39 25.01 7.44 5.86
C PHE A 39 26.50 7.62 5.59
N PHE A 40 26.92 7.51 4.32
CA PHE A 40 28.33 7.71 3.95
C PHE A 40 28.78 9.16 4.14
N GLY A 41 27.93 10.14 3.81
CA GLY A 41 28.20 11.55 4.09
C GLY A 41 28.38 11.82 5.59
N GLY A 42 27.53 11.24 6.43
CA GLY A 42 27.62 11.37 7.88
C GLY A 42 28.82 10.63 8.50
N LEU A 43 29.23 9.50 7.92
CA LEU A 43 30.49 8.83 8.32
C LEU A 43 31.71 9.70 8.06
N ARG A 44 31.76 10.38 6.90
CA ARG A 44 32.90 11.22 6.50
C ARG A 44 32.94 12.58 7.22
N ASN A 45 31.79 13.12 7.57
CA ASN A 45 31.66 14.48 8.10
C ASN A 45 31.47 14.54 9.64
N SER A 46 31.56 13.41 10.33
CA SER A 46 31.44 13.36 11.80
C SER A 46 32.77 13.73 12.48
N PRO A 47 32.77 14.59 13.51
CA PRO A 47 33.98 14.87 14.29
C PRO A 47 34.50 13.60 15.01
N ASN A 48 35.83 13.54 15.18
CA ASN A 48 36.62 12.39 15.62
C ASN A 48 35.93 11.47 16.65
N GLY A 49 35.67 10.21 16.26
CA GLY A 49 35.26 9.10 17.13
C GLY A 49 33.79 8.67 17.01
N ASP A 50 32.90 9.54 16.56
CA ASP A 50 31.44 9.34 16.62
C ASP A 50 30.82 9.09 15.22
N GLY A 51 31.57 8.46 14.31
CA GLY A 51 31.19 8.29 12.89
C GLY A 51 29.80 7.66 12.71
N LEU A 52 29.53 6.54 13.38
CA LEU A 52 28.25 5.84 13.29
C LEU A 52 27.08 6.65 13.88
N ALA A 53 27.31 7.34 15.00
CA ALA A 53 26.30 8.20 15.60
C ALA A 53 26.01 9.43 14.73
N GLY A 54 27.04 10.00 14.10
CA GLY A 54 26.90 11.07 13.10
C GLY A 54 26.13 10.61 11.86
N ALA A 55 26.46 9.45 11.30
CA ALA A 55 25.76 8.83 10.18
C ALA A 55 24.28 8.57 10.50
N ALA A 56 23.97 7.98 11.65
CA ALA A 56 22.59 7.72 12.07
C ALA A 56 21.78 9.03 12.23
N ARG A 57 22.38 10.09 12.79
CA ARG A 57 21.75 11.41 12.91
C ARG A 57 21.49 12.03 11.52
N ALA A 58 22.43 11.91 10.60
CA ALA A 58 22.29 12.43 9.23
C ALA A 58 21.17 11.70 8.48
N VAL A 59 21.16 10.37 8.46
CA VAL A 59 20.10 9.56 7.83
C VAL A 59 18.74 9.95 8.39
N ARG A 60 18.61 9.99 9.72
CA ARG A 60 17.34 10.34 10.38
C ARG A 60 16.83 11.74 10.03
N ALA A 61 17.74 12.72 9.90
CA ALA A 61 17.36 14.10 9.61
C ALA A 61 16.89 14.29 8.15
N HIS A 62 17.44 13.51 7.22
CA HIS A 62 17.28 13.75 5.78
C HIS A 62 16.46 12.69 5.03
N ALA A 63 16.49 11.43 5.44
CA ALA A 63 15.84 10.35 4.68
C ALA A 63 14.31 10.50 4.58
N PRO A 64 13.56 10.77 5.67
CA PRO A 64 12.12 11.01 5.58
C PRO A 64 11.74 12.22 4.71
N ARG A 65 12.59 13.26 4.70
CA ARG A 65 12.34 14.50 3.95
C ARG A 65 12.56 14.31 2.46
N THR A 66 13.63 13.57 2.11
CA THR A 66 13.93 13.21 0.73
C THR A 66 12.91 12.20 0.22
N GLY A 67 12.58 11.17 1.00
CA GLY A 67 11.50 10.22 0.72
C GLY A 67 10.16 10.92 0.47
N GLY A 68 9.76 11.86 1.33
CA GLY A 68 8.52 12.63 1.12
C GLY A 68 8.53 13.51 -0.13
N SER A 69 9.71 14.03 -0.53
CA SER A 69 9.85 14.79 -1.78
C SER A 69 9.75 13.90 -3.01
N TRP A 70 10.35 12.70 -2.95
CA TRP A 70 10.22 11.68 -3.98
C TRP A 70 8.79 11.14 -4.09
N ALA A 71 8.11 10.92 -2.96
CA ALA A 71 6.70 10.52 -2.93
C ALA A 71 5.81 11.53 -3.66
N ALA A 72 6.02 12.83 -3.42
CA ALA A 72 5.30 13.89 -4.13
C ALA A 72 5.65 13.93 -5.63
N PHE A 73 6.92 13.73 -5.99
CA PHE A 73 7.36 13.64 -7.38
C PHE A 73 6.66 12.49 -8.11
N TRP A 74 6.65 11.29 -7.53
CA TRP A 74 5.92 10.14 -8.09
C TRP A 74 4.41 10.37 -8.17
N GLY A 75 3.80 11.02 -7.18
CA GLY A 75 2.39 11.38 -7.23
C GLY A 75 2.05 12.30 -8.41
N VAL A 76 2.87 13.31 -8.69
CA VAL A 76 2.69 14.19 -9.85
C VAL A 76 2.94 13.45 -11.16
N TRP A 77 3.94 12.56 -11.19
CA TRP A 77 4.20 11.70 -12.34
C TRP A 77 2.97 10.86 -12.70
N CYS A 78 2.37 10.18 -11.73
CA CYS A 78 1.17 9.38 -11.97
C CYS A 78 0.01 10.20 -12.52
N VAL A 79 -0.12 11.48 -12.14
CA VAL A 79 -1.14 12.38 -12.71
C VAL A 79 -0.89 12.58 -14.21
N PHE A 80 0.36 12.86 -14.60
CA PHE A 80 0.70 13.03 -16.03
C PHE A 80 0.62 11.72 -16.82
N GLU A 81 1.02 10.59 -16.26
CA GLU A 81 0.86 9.27 -16.89
C GLU A 81 -0.62 8.95 -17.13
N ASN A 82 -1.46 9.15 -16.12
CA ASN A 82 -2.89 8.93 -16.27
C ASN A 82 -3.51 9.90 -17.29
N ALA A 83 -3.09 11.17 -17.30
CA ALA A 83 -3.54 12.13 -18.32
C ALA A 83 -3.15 11.69 -19.74
N ALA A 84 -1.92 11.21 -19.95
CA ALA A 84 -1.45 10.70 -21.23
C ALA A 84 -2.19 9.42 -21.64
N PHE A 85 -2.44 8.52 -20.68
CA PHE A 85 -3.25 7.32 -20.89
C PHE A 85 -4.66 7.67 -21.34
N PHE A 86 -5.38 8.54 -20.62
CA PHE A 86 -6.74 8.94 -20.99
C PHE A 86 -6.80 9.67 -22.33
N ALA A 87 -5.75 10.40 -22.70
CA ALA A 87 -5.67 11.07 -24.00
C ALA A 87 -5.45 10.08 -25.17
N ARG A 88 -4.73 8.98 -24.94
CA ARG A 88 -4.28 8.06 -26.01
C ARG A 88 -4.98 6.71 -26.02
N GLY A 89 -5.62 6.32 -24.92
CA GLY A 89 -6.23 5.01 -24.70
C GLY A 89 -5.24 3.84 -24.79
N LYS A 90 -3.93 4.10 -24.62
CA LYS A 90 -2.84 3.12 -24.77
C LYS A 90 -1.88 3.26 -23.60
N ASP A 91 -1.48 2.13 -23.02
CA ASP A 91 -0.42 2.07 -22.00
C ASP A 91 0.88 1.63 -22.66
N ASP A 92 1.82 2.57 -22.81
CA ASP A 92 3.11 2.36 -23.45
C ASP A 92 4.24 3.06 -22.69
N PRO A 93 5.51 2.67 -22.92
CA PRO A 93 6.64 3.28 -22.21
C PRO A 93 6.78 4.80 -22.44
N TRP A 94 6.19 5.30 -23.52
CA TRP A 94 6.13 6.73 -23.82
C TRP A 94 5.32 7.52 -22.78
N ASN A 95 4.28 6.93 -22.19
CA ASN A 95 3.54 7.57 -21.10
C ASN A 95 4.44 7.79 -19.88
N SER A 96 5.30 6.83 -19.53
CA SER A 96 6.23 6.98 -18.42
C SER A 96 7.33 8.01 -18.69
N ILE A 97 7.90 8.02 -19.90
CA ILE A 97 8.91 9.02 -20.28
C ILE A 97 8.28 10.42 -20.29
N ALA A 98 7.12 10.59 -20.92
CA ALA A 98 6.42 11.86 -20.98
C ALA A 98 5.97 12.33 -19.60
N GLY A 99 5.45 11.42 -18.76
CA GLY A 99 5.01 11.70 -17.40
C GLY A 99 6.16 12.19 -16.51
N GLY A 100 7.30 11.52 -16.53
CA GLY A 100 8.48 11.93 -15.77
C GLY A 100 9.10 13.23 -16.28
N ALA A 101 9.16 13.44 -17.59
CA ALA A 101 9.63 14.67 -18.21
C ALA A 101 8.72 15.88 -17.92
N ALA A 102 7.40 15.67 -17.94
CA ALA A 102 6.43 16.70 -17.56
C ALA A 102 6.53 17.04 -16.07
N THR A 103 6.73 16.04 -15.22
CA THR A 103 6.87 16.23 -13.76
C THR A 103 8.09 17.04 -13.38
N SER A 104 9.26 16.68 -13.91
CA SER A 104 10.53 17.40 -13.70
C SER A 104 10.42 18.87 -14.10
N GLY A 105 9.89 19.12 -15.31
CA GLY A 105 9.56 20.46 -15.78
C GLY A 105 8.63 21.19 -14.81
N PHE A 106 7.49 20.56 -14.45
CA PHE A 106 6.47 21.14 -13.57
C PHE A 106 7.02 21.56 -12.21
N VAL A 107 7.80 20.69 -11.56
CA VAL A 107 8.40 20.97 -10.25
C VAL A 107 9.36 22.17 -10.31
N ARG A 108 10.03 22.37 -11.45
CA ARG A 108 10.98 23.48 -11.66
C ARG A 108 10.40 24.71 -12.35
N LEU A 109 9.13 24.71 -12.76
CA LEU A 109 8.50 25.86 -13.44
C LEU A 109 8.70 27.18 -12.69
N ARG A 110 8.68 27.14 -11.35
CA ARG A 110 8.85 28.33 -10.50
C ARG A 110 10.27 28.90 -10.50
N GLN A 111 11.25 28.14 -10.98
CA GLN A 111 12.65 28.57 -11.09
C GLN A 111 12.95 29.22 -12.45
N GLY A 112 11.95 29.32 -13.34
CA GLY A 112 12.04 29.92 -14.66
C GLY A 112 11.93 28.89 -15.79
N ALA A 113 11.43 29.32 -16.95
CA ALA A 113 11.17 28.45 -18.09
C ALA A 113 12.42 27.71 -18.56
N HIS A 114 13.57 28.39 -18.64
CA HIS A 114 14.84 27.78 -19.06
C HIS A 114 15.27 26.62 -18.15
N VAL A 115 15.13 26.78 -16.82
CA VAL A 115 15.47 25.74 -15.85
C VAL A 115 14.51 24.56 -15.97
N ALA A 116 13.21 24.82 -16.14
CA ALA A 116 12.20 23.79 -16.36
C ALA A 116 12.45 22.98 -17.64
N THR A 117 12.72 23.65 -18.77
CA THR A 117 13.02 22.98 -20.04
C THR A 117 14.27 22.12 -19.94
N ARG A 118 15.33 22.63 -19.30
CA ARG A 118 16.56 21.85 -19.09
C ARG A 118 16.30 20.58 -18.26
N ASP A 119 15.53 20.69 -17.18
CA ASP A 119 15.22 19.54 -16.32
C ASP A 119 14.36 18.51 -17.06
N THR A 120 13.33 18.97 -17.81
CA THR A 120 12.52 18.11 -18.68
C THR A 120 13.38 17.34 -19.68
N ILE A 121 14.32 18.00 -20.37
CA ILE A 121 15.19 17.33 -21.36
C ILE A 121 16.11 16.31 -20.69
N VAL A 122 16.75 16.67 -19.58
CA VAL A 122 17.66 15.77 -18.86
C VAL A 122 16.91 14.55 -18.32
N THR A 123 15.72 14.76 -17.73
CA THR A 123 14.89 13.66 -17.24
C THR A 123 14.36 12.80 -18.38
N ALA A 124 13.89 13.38 -19.49
CA ALA A 124 13.43 12.62 -20.66
C ALA A 124 14.55 11.73 -21.22
N ALA A 125 15.76 12.29 -21.37
CA ALA A 125 16.92 11.53 -21.83
C ALA A 125 17.27 10.39 -20.85
N GLY A 126 17.34 10.69 -19.55
CA GLY A 126 17.63 9.69 -18.52
C GLY A 126 16.60 8.56 -18.46
N LEU A 127 15.30 8.88 -18.56
CA LEU A 127 14.23 7.88 -18.56
C LEU A 127 14.19 7.06 -19.83
N THR A 128 14.48 7.66 -20.99
CA THR A 128 14.61 6.91 -22.24
C THR A 128 15.72 5.87 -22.15
N LEU A 129 16.88 6.25 -21.59
CA LEU A 129 18.00 5.33 -21.35
C LEU A 129 17.62 4.23 -20.35
N LEU A 130 16.98 4.60 -19.23
CA LEU A 130 16.55 3.63 -18.21
C LEU A 130 15.52 2.65 -18.77
N GLN A 131 14.53 3.15 -19.50
CA GLN A 131 13.49 2.33 -20.13
C GLN A 131 14.08 1.41 -21.20
N GLY A 132 15.01 1.92 -22.02
CA GLY A 132 15.76 1.12 -22.99
C GLY A 132 16.57 0.02 -22.32
N PHE A 133 17.19 0.32 -21.18
CA PHE A 133 17.92 -0.66 -20.36
C PHE A 133 16.99 -1.72 -19.76
N CYS A 134 15.84 -1.33 -19.20
CA CYS A 134 14.85 -2.27 -18.69
C CYS A 134 14.35 -3.24 -19.78
N ILE A 135 14.07 -2.73 -20.97
CA ILE A 135 13.67 -3.55 -22.13
C ILE A 135 14.80 -4.49 -22.57
N LEU A 136 16.06 -4.05 -22.48
CA LEU A 136 17.22 -4.87 -22.81
C LEU A 136 17.39 -6.03 -21.82
N LEU A 137 17.24 -5.76 -20.51
CA LEU A 137 17.30 -6.79 -19.48
C LEU A 137 16.18 -7.83 -19.63
N ASP A 138 14.97 -7.38 -19.95
CA ASP A 138 13.82 -8.27 -20.19
C ASP A 138 14.07 -9.24 -21.35
N LYS A 139 14.76 -8.79 -22.40
CA LYS A 139 15.12 -9.63 -23.55
C LYS A 139 16.24 -10.63 -23.27
N HIS A 140 17.08 -10.41 -22.26
CA HIS A 140 18.33 -11.14 -22.09
C HIS A 140 18.48 -11.88 -20.76
N VAL A 141 17.70 -11.56 -19.72
CA VAL A 141 18.02 -12.01 -18.35
C VAL A 141 16.84 -12.63 -17.59
N ILE A 142 15.57 -12.31 -17.88
CA ILE A 142 14.47 -12.71 -16.96
C ILE A 142 13.21 -13.05 -17.77
N VAL A 143 12.68 -14.27 -17.55
CA VAL A 143 11.39 -14.82 -18.06
C VAL A 143 11.46 -15.55 -19.42
N PRO A 144 11.39 -16.90 -19.46
CA PRO A 144 10.89 -17.60 -20.65
C PRO A 144 9.50 -17.05 -20.95
N ARG A 145 9.25 -16.59 -22.20
CA ARG A 145 7.92 -16.17 -22.64
C ARG A 145 6.89 -17.12 -22.06
N THR A 146 6.00 -16.66 -21.18
CA THR A 146 4.80 -17.42 -20.84
C THR A 146 4.17 -17.81 -22.19
N PRO A 147 3.94 -19.11 -22.47
CA PRO A 147 3.32 -19.49 -23.72
C PRO A 147 2.05 -18.68 -23.87
N ALA A 148 1.85 -18.13 -25.07
CA ALA A 148 0.65 -17.40 -25.41
C ALA A 148 -0.55 -18.20 -24.90
N VAL A 149 -1.34 -17.62 -24.00
CA VAL A 149 -2.63 -18.19 -23.65
C VAL A 149 -3.41 -18.21 -24.95
N GLU A 150 -3.48 -19.38 -25.59
CA GLU A 150 -4.47 -19.60 -26.65
C GLU A 150 -5.81 -19.16 -26.07
N PRO A 151 -6.60 -18.37 -26.83
CA PRO A 151 -7.94 -18.04 -26.39
C PRO A 151 -8.65 -19.34 -26.03
N PRO A 152 -9.34 -19.41 -24.87
CA PRO A 152 -10.11 -20.61 -24.56
C PRO A 152 -10.99 -20.94 -25.76
N PRO A 153 -11.11 -22.22 -26.16
CA PRO A 153 -11.97 -22.59 -27.26
C PRO A 153 -13.33 -21.94 -27.02
N ALA A 154 -13.87 -21.28 -28.04
CA ALA A 154 -15.17 -20.66 -27.98
C ALA A 154 -16.19 -21.75 -27.63
N VAL A 155 -16.48 -21.90 -26.33
CA VAL A 155 -17.64 -22.62 -25.88
C VAL A 155 -18.79 -21.72 -26.29
N GLU A 156 -19.45 -22.10 -27.39
CA GLU A 156 -20.72 -21.52 -27.80
C GLU A 156 -21.61 -21.45 -26.57
N VAL A 157 -21.87 -20.23 -26.11
CA VAL A 157 -22.89 -19.98 -25.11
C VAL A 157 -24.20 -20.24 -25.84
N GLU A 158 -24.67 -21.49 -25.78
CA GLU A 158 -26.04 -21.81 -26.18
C GLU A 158 -26.95 -20.88 -25.38
N HIS A 159 -27.66 -20.02 -26.10
CA HIS A 159 -28.61 -19.06 -25.52
C HIS A 159 -29.74 -19.83 -24.84
N VAL A 160 -29.53 -20.24 -23.58
CA VAL A 160 -30.60 -20.79 -22.75
C VAL A 160 -31.54 -19.65 -22.40
N PHE A 161 -32.61 -19.58 -23.16
CA PHE A 161 -33.81 -18.78 -22.93
C PHE A 161 -34.25 -18.90 -21.47
N VAL A 162 -34.17 -17.80 -20.71
CA VAL A 162 -34.76 -17.70 -19.37
C VAL A 162 -36.17 -17.14 -19.53
N PRO A 163 -37.24 -17.94 -19.39
CA PRO A 163 -38.59 -17.38 -19.36
C PRO A 163 -38.84 -16.58 -18.06
N PRO A 164 -39.68 -15.54 -18.10
CA PRO A 164 -39.93 -14.67 -16.94
C PRO A 164 -40.76 -15.38 -15.85
N ARG A 165 -40.51 -14.93 -14.61
CA ARG A 165 -40.97 -15.49 -13.33
C ARG A 165 -42.49 -15.68 -13.20
N GLY A 166 -42.90 -16.86 -12.70
CA GLY A 166 -44.20 -17.10 -12.08
C GLY A 166 -44.36 -18.50 -11.47
N PHE A 167 -44.58 -18.56 -10.16
CA PHE A 167 -45.33 -19.56 -9.36
C PHE A 167 -44.78 -21.00 -9.13
N LEU A 168 -44.58 -21.33 -7.83
CA LEU A 168 -44.40 -22.64 -7.14
C LEU A 168 -43.12 -23.50 -7.36
N GLY A 169 -42.33 -23.67 -6.26
CA GLY A 169 -41.56 -24.90 -5.97
C GLY A 169 -40.02 -24.87 -6.11
N ILE A 170 -39.29 -24.84 -4.99
CA ILE A 170 -37.82 -25.05 -4.82
C ILE A 170 -37.65 -26.51 -4.32
N PRO A 171 -36.60 -27.33 -4.62
CA PRO A 171 -35.18 -27.04 -4.28
C PRO A 171 -34.07 -27.74 -5.15
N PRO A 172 -32.76 -27.68 -4.80
CA PRO A 172 -31.92 -26.48 -4.86
C PRO A 172 -30.59 -26.69 -5.67
N ARG A 173 -30.10 -25.58 -6.23
CA ARG A 173 -28.79 -25.40 -6.88
C ARG A 173 -27.61 -25.46 -5.88
N ALA A 174 -27.29 -26.63 -5.32
CA ALA A 174 -26.13 -26.77 -4.41
C ALA A 174 -24.86 -27.32 -5.09
N ALA A 175 -25.00 -28.10 -6.17
CA ALA A 175 -23.85 -28.74 -6.82
C ALA A 175 -23.05 -27.78 -7.72
N ILE A 176 -23.77 -27.00 -8.55
CA ILE A 176 -23.16 -26.13 -9.57
C ILE A 176 -22.43 -24.94 -8.91
N VAL A 177 -22.98 -24.38 -7.82
CA VAL A 177 -22.33 -23.29 -7.09
C VAL A 177 -21.05 -23.78 -6.39
N LYS A 178 -21.03 -25.02 -5.90
CA LYS A 178 -19.83 -25.59 -5.28
C LYS A 178 -18.71 -25.81 -6.28
N GLU A 179 -18.99 -26.24 -7.51
CA GLU A 179 -17.95 -26.38 -8.54
C GLU A 179 -17.47 -25.04 -9.08
N ILE A 180 -18.36 -24.06 -9.26
CA ILE A 180 -17.97 -22.70 -9.67
C ILE A 180 -17.12 -22.04 -8.58
N CYS A 181 -17.47 -22.19 -7.30
CA CYS A 181 -16.64 -21.70 -6.20
C CYS A 181 -15.31 -22.46 -6.13
N ARG A 182 -15.29 -23.79 -6.37
CA ARG A 182 -14.06 -24.58 -6.35
C ARG A 182 -13.14 -24.24 -7.54
N TRP A 183 -13.71 -23.91 -8.70
CA TRP A 183 -12.99 -23.43 -9.88
C TRP A 183 -12.50 -21.99 -9.72
N ALA A 184 -13.30 -21.10 -9.12
CA ALA A 184 -12.90 -19.75 -8.80
C ALA A 184 -11.81 -19.72 -7.70
N VAL A 185 -11.86 -20.65 -6.76
CA VAL A 185 -10.82 -20.86 -5.73
C VAL A 185 -9.59 -21.58 -6.30
N SER A 186 -9.73 -22.45 -7.30
CA SER A 186 -8.59 -23.12 -7.93
C SER A 186 -7.89 -22.28 -9.00
N LYS A 187 -8.57 -21.26 -9.55
CA LYS A 187 -8.02 -20.28 -10.50
C LYS A 187 -7.74 -18.90 -9.90
N THR A 188 -8.07 -18.64 -8.63
CA THR A 188 -7.42 -17.55 -7.91
C THR A 188 -5.98 -17.99 -7.69
N PRO A 189 -4.97 -17.25 -8.18
CA PRO A 189 -3.61 -17.58 -7.85
C PRO A 189 -3.53 -17.62 -6.32
N SER A 190 -3.24 -18.80 -5.78
CA SER A 190 -2.86 -18.92 -4.37
C SER A 190 -1.60 -18.08 -4.21
N TYR A 191 -1.76 -16.84 -3.74
CA TYR A 191 -0.69 -15.99 -3.22
C TYR A 191 -0.22 -16.55 -1.86
N GLY A 192 0.17 -17.81 -1.86
CA GLY A 192 0.88 -18.47 -0.78
C GLY A 192 2.35 -18.51 -1.16
N GLU A 193 3.20 -18.04 -0.25
CA GLU A 193 4.67 -17.93 -0.38
C GLU A 193 5.21 -16.57 -0.92
N SER A 194 4.76 -15.48 -0.27
CA SER A 194 5.47 -14.20 -0.06
C SER A 194 5.76 -13.24 -1.24
N PRO A 195 4.72 -12.72 -1.91
CA PRO A 195 4.76 -11.40 -2.60
C PRO A 195 4.08 -10.25 -1.84
N ASP A 196 3.31 -10.51 -0.77
CA ASP A 196 2.38 -9.53 -0.19
C ASP A 196 3.05 -8.36 0.53
N PHE A 197 4.24 -8.55 1.09
CA PHE A 197 4.88 -7.54 1.94
C PHE A 197 5.25 -6.28 1.15
N SER A 198 5.86 -6.43 -0.02
CA SER A 198 6.36 -5.29 -0.81
C SER A 198 5.21 -4.41 -1.32
N LEU A 199 4.12 -5.03 -1.78
CA LEU A 199 2.91 -4.35 -2.25
C LEU A 199 2.23 -3.62 -1.09
N ARG A 200 1.97 -4.32 0.02
CA ARG A 200 1.33 -3.72 1.20
C ARG A 200 2.19 -2.64 1.84
N LEU A 201 3.52 -2.79 1.86
CA LEU A 201 4.42 -1.76 2.38
C LEU A 201 4.34 -0.47 1.57
N ALA A 202 4.35 -0.58 0.24
CA ALA A 202 4.22 0.58 -0.64
C ALA A 202 2.86 1.27 -0.43
N GLU A 203 1.76 0.52 -0.56
CA GLU A 203 0.41 1.05 -0.41
C GLU A 203 0.22 1.79 0.92
N THR A 204 0.58 1.14 2.03
CA THR A 204 0.39 1.67 3.39
C THR A 204 1.29 2.87 3.70
N THR A 205 2.48 2.90 3.11
CA THR A 205 3.37 4.05 3.15
C THR A 205 2.80 5.22 2.33
N GLY A 206 2.19 4.92 1.18
CA GLY A 206 1.45 5.88 0.35
C GLY A 206 0.28 6.51 1.09
N TRP A 207 -0.56 5.71 1.73
CA TRP A 207 -1.64 6.18 2.61
C TRP A 207 -1.11 7.01 3.77
N GLY A 208 -0.04 6.56 4.43
CA GLY A 208 0.62 7.30 5.51
C GLY A 208 1.11 8.67 5.05
N PHE A 209 1.69 8.75 3.86
CA PHE A 209 2.11 10.01 3.27
C PHE A 209 0.91 10.93 2.99
N ALA A 210 -0.13 10.42 2.34
CA ALA A 210 -1.31 11.20 1.96
C ALA A 210 -2.04 11.77 3.19
N VAL A 211 -2.32 10.92 4.18
CA VAL A 211 -2.96 11.33 5.44
C VAL A 211 -2.08 12.32 6.20
N GLY A 212 -0.77 12.06 6.28
CA GLY A 212 0.16 12.95 6.98
C GLY A 212 0.29 14.31 6.30
N ALA A 213 0.27 14.35 4.97
CA ALA A 213 0.27 15.59 4.20
C ALA A 213 -1.04 16.38 4.41
N ALA A 214 -2.19 15.71 4.44
CA ALA A 214 -3.50 16.33 4.69
C ALA A 214 -3.60 16.93 6.11
N ILE A 215 -3.19 16.16 7.13
CA ILE A 215 -3.14 16.63 8.52
C ILE A 215 -2.16 17.80 8.65
N GLY A 216 -0.96 17.66 8.10
CA GLY A 216 0.07 18.69 8.11
C GLY A 216 -0.40 19.98 7.41
N ALA A 217 -1.05 19.87 6.26
CA ALA A 217 -1.61 21.01 5.54
C ALA A 217 -2.67 21.71 6.39
N THR A 218 -3.64 20.98 6.93
CA THR A 218 -4.73 21.56 7.74
C THR A 218 -4.18 22.29 8.97
N PHE A 219 -3.31 21.62 9.73
CA PHE A 219 -2.73 22.20 10.95
C PHE A 219 -1.87 23.44 10.66
N HIS A 220 -0.98 23.36 9.68
CA HIS A 220 -0.08 24.48 9.38
C HIS A 220 -0.79 25.64 8.67
N PHE A 221 -1.84 25.36 7.91
CA PHE A 221 -2.71 26.40 7.34
C PHE A 221 -3.41 27.19 8.46
N GLN A 222 -4.08 26.49 9.37
CA GLN A 222 -4.73 27.11 10.53
C GLN A 222 -3.74 27.88 11.40
N ARG A 223 -2.56 27.31 11.65
CA ARG A 223 -1.51 27.97 12.42
C ARG A 223 -0.99 29.23 11.73
N GLY A 224 -0.84 29.22 10.40
CA GLY A 224 -0.46 30.39 9.62
C GLY A 224 -1.52 31.49 9.64
N LEU A 225 -2.80 31.11 9.54
CA LEU A 225 -3.93 32.04 9.66
C LEU A 225 -4.00 32.73 11.04
N ARG A 226 -3.64 32.02 12.11
CA ARG A 226 -3.69 32.53 13.49
C ARG A 226 -2.50 33.41 13.88
N ARG A 227 -1.34 33.26 13.22
CA ARG A 227 -0.09 33.95 13.58
C ARG A 227 0.20 35.21 12.78
N SER A 228 -0.56 35.50 11.72
CA SER A 228 -0.32 36.66 10.86
C SER A 228 -1.06 37.91 11.37
N PRO A 229 -0.37 39.05 11.60
CA PRO A 229 -0.94 40.25 12.21
C PRO A 229 -1.66 41.24 11.26
N SER A 230 -1.87 40.93 9.97
CA SER A 230 -2.51 41.86 9.01
C SER A 230 -3.70 41.26 8.24
N CYS A 231 -4.47 42.12 7.56
CA CYS A 231 -5.78 41.87 6.92
C CYS A 231 -5.83 40.63 6.00
N GLY A 232 -7.04 40.08 5.78
CA GLY A 232 -7.34 38.71 5.31
C GLY A 232 -6.47 38.09 4.20
N SER A 233 -6.05 38.85 3.19
CA SER A 233 -5.20 38.32 2.10
C SER A 233 -3.78 37.93 2.56
N SER A 234 -3.18 38.67 3.50
CA SER A 234 -1.87 38.34 4.06
C SER A 234 -1.95 37.10 4.98
N ARG A 235 -3.12 36.85 5.59
CA ARG A 235 -3.36 35.66 6.42
C ARG A 235 -3.43 34.40 5.57
N VAL A 236 -4.14 34.45 4.45
CA VAL A 236 -4.22 33.31 3.51
C VAL A 236 -2.84 33.02 2.92
N ALA A 237 -2.08 34.05 2.57
CA ALA A 237 -0.69 33.89 2.12
C ALA A 237 0.20 33.25 3.19
N ALA A 238 0.07 33.66 4.46
CA ALA A 238 0.80 33.06 5.58
C ALA A 238 0.38 31.60 5.84
N GLY A 239 -0.91 31.29 5.72
CA GLY A 239 -1.44 29.92 5.77
C GLY A 239 -0.85 29.05 4.66
N ALA A 240 -0.91 29.51 3.41
CA ALA A 240 -0.37 28.80 2.25
C ALA A 240 1.15 28.59 2.35
N HIS A 241 1.88 29.58 2.86
CA HIS A 241 3.31 29.46 3.13
C HIS A 241 3.59 28.39 4.21
N GLY A 242 2.78 28.35 5.27
CA GLY A 242 2.86 27.36 6.33
C GLY A 242 2.66 25.92 5.81
N VAL A 243 1.66 25.72 4.95
CA VAL A 243 1.41 24.44 4.26
C VAL A 243 2.61 24.04 3.42
N ARG A 244 3.06 24.93 2.53
CA ARG A 244 4.18 24.66 1.61
C ARG A 244 5.46 24.25 2.34
N ALA A 245 5.73 24.86 3.49
CA ALA A 245 6.95 24.59 4.25
C ALA A 245 6.92 23.28 5.05
N ASN A 246 5.72 22.76 5.41
CA ASN A 246 5.61 21.72 6.43
C ASN A 246 4.76 20.50 6.04
N ALA A 247 3.78 20.62 5.14
CA ALA A 247 2.85 19.53 4.84
C ALA A 247 3.57 18.25 4.38
N LEU A 248 4.50 18.38 3.42
CA LEU A 248 5.32 17.26 2.93
C LEU A 248 6.24 16.68 3.99
N ARG A 249 6.70 17.50 4.95
CA ARG A 249 7.54 17.04 6.06
C ARG A 249 6.74 16.18 7.05
N VAL A 250 5.50 16.57 7.34
CA VAL A 250 4.59 15.77 8.16
C VAL A 250 4.21 14.49 7.43
N GLY A 251 3.86 14.58 6.14
CA GLY A 251 3.61 13.43 5.27
C GLY A 251 4.75 12.42 5.27
N GLY A 252 5.98 12.85 4.99
CA GLY A 252 7.16 11.97 5.01
C GLY A 252 7.46 11.37 6.39
N SER A 253 7.15 12.08 7.47
CA SER A 253 7.31 11.56 8.83
C SER A 253 6.30 10.45 9.14
N LEU A 254 5.03 10.63 8.74
CA LEU A 254 3.99 9.62 8.93
C LEU A 254 4.19 8.41 7.99
N ALA A 255 4.64 8.64 6.76
CA ALA A 255 5.06 7.60 5.84
C ALA A 255 6.21 6.74 6.42
N SER A 256 7.23 7.39 7.02
CA SER A 256 8.32 6.67 7.69
C SER A 256 7.83 5.83 8.87
N PHE A 257 6.86 6.35 9.63
CA PHE A 257 6.24 5.62 10.74
C PHE A 257 5.50 4.38 10.22
N ASN A 258 4.67 4.54 9.19
CA ASN A 258 3.94 3.43 8.59
C ASN A 258 4.90 2.39 8.00
N ALA A 259 5.92 2.81 7.25
CA ALA A 259 6.91 1.90 6.69
C ALA A 259 7.60 1.07 7.80
N LEU A 260 7.97 1.70 8.92
CA LEU A 260 8.58 1.01 10.05
C LEU A 260 7.59 0.11 10.80
N PHE A 261 6.32 0.52 10.90
CA PHE A 261 5.25 -0.28 11.49
C PHE A 261 5.05 -1.58 10.73
N TYR A 262 4.85 -1.51 9.41
CA TYR A 262 4.64 -2.69 8.58
C TYR A 262 5.90 -3.56 8.50
N ALA A 263 7.10 -2.97 8.45
CA ALA A 263 8.34 -3.72 8.55
C ALA A 263 8.46 -4.47 9.89
N SER A 264 8.02 -3.85 11.00
CA SER A 264 8.01 -4.48 12.32
C SER A 264 6.97 -5.60 12.40
N GLU A 265 5.78 -5.40 11.83
CA GLU A 265 4.72 -6.42 11.77
C GLU A 265 5.17 -7.63 10.95
N TRP A 266 5.80 -7.40 9.80
CA TRP A 266 6.38 -8.45 9.00
C TRP A 266 7.51 -9.18 9.72
N ALA A 267 8.40 -8.46 10.42
CA ALA A 267 9.46 -9.07 11.22
C ALA A 267 8.89 -9.94 12.36
N VAL A 268 7.82 -9.50 13.04
CA VAL A 268 7.13 -10.29 14.06
C VAL A 268 6.46 -11.52 13.45
N SER A 269 5.81 -11.37 12.30
CA SER A 269 5.21 -12.49 11.56
C SER A 269 6.27 -13.53 11.17
N LEU A 270 7.41 -13.08 10.63
CA LEU A 270 8.54 -13.93 10.27
C LEU A 270 9.11 -14.67 11.50
N ALA A 271 9.33 -13.96 12.60
CA ALA A 271 9.80 -14.55 13.85
C ALA A 271 8.84 -15.62 14.42
N ARG A 272 7.55 -15.56 14.05
CA ARG A 272 6.50 -16.50 14.49
C ARG A 272 6.10 -17.49 13.39
N ARG A 273 7.00 -17.77 12.44
CA ARG A 273 6.81 -18.73 11.33
C ARG A 273 5.61 -18.39 10.43
N HIS A 274 5.50 -17.12 10.04
CA HIS A 274 4.45 -16.60 9.16
C HIS A 274 3.02 -16.74 9.73
N LYS A 275 2.87 -16.77 11.05
CA LYS A 275 1.56 -16.74 11.70
C LYS A 275 1.07 -15.30 11.84
N GLU A 276 0.00 -14.96 11.14
CA GLU A 276 -0.72 -13.68 11.29
C GLU A 276 -1.72 -13.75 12.46
N ASP A 277 -1.26 -13.33 13.64
CA ASP A 277 -2.10 -13.26 14.84
C ASP A 277 -2.51 -11.83 15.16
N ARG A 278 -3.61 -11.66 15.91
CA ARG A 278 -4.10 -10.36 16.41
C ARG A 278 -3.08 -9.59 17.27
N TRP A 279 -2.09 -10.28 17.81
CA TRP A 279 -1.02 -9.70 18.63
C TRP A 279 0.10 -9.07 17.81
N ASN A 280 0.26 -9.45 16.54
CA ASN A 280 1.30 -8.94 15.66
C ASN A 280 1.26 -7.41 15.52
N PRO A 281 0.12 -6.77 15.22
CA PRO A 281 0.06 -5.30 15.11
C PRO A 281 0.35 -4.59 16.44
N ILE A 282 -0.04 -5.17 17.59
CA ILE A 282 0.25 -4.60 18.92
C ILE A 282 1.75 -4.65 19.22
N ALA A 283 2.38 -5.81 18.95
CA ALA A 283 3.83 -5.97 19.09
C ALA A 283 4.59 -5.07 18.11
N ALA A 284 4.12 -4.93 16.87
CA ALA A 284 4.67 -4.04 15.86
C ALA A 284 4.57 -2.57 16.28
N ALA A 285 3.45 -2.14 16.86
CA ALA A 285 3.29 -0.79 17.40
C ALA A 285 4.27 -0.52 18.53
N ALA A 286 4.44 -1.48 19.45
CA ALA A 286 5.39 -1.38 20.54
C ALA A 286 6.83 -1.24 20.02
N ALA A 287 7.22 -2.11 19.08
CA ALA A 287 8.53 -2.12 18.46
C ALA A 287 8.80 -0.80 17.73
N THR A 288 7.88 -0.35 16.88
CA THR A 288 8.00 0.88 16.09
C THR A 288 8.18 2.11 16.98
N CYS A 289 7.29 2.28 17.97
CA CYS A 289 7.35 3.41 18.89
C CYS A 289 8.61 3.39 19.76
N GLY A 290 9.01 2.21 20.23
CA GLY A 290 10.27 2.00 20.95
C GLY A 290 11.47 2.41 20.11
N ILE A 291 11.61 1.83 18.91
CA ILE A 291 12.72 2.08 17.98
C ILE A 291 12.87 3.58 17.68
N LEU A 292 11.76 4.26 17.37
CA LEU A 292 11.79 5.70 17.05
C LEU A 292 12.26 6.57 18.23
N ARG A 293 12.12 6.10 19.47
CA ARG A 293 12.55 6.83 20.68
C ARG A 293 13.82 6.30 21.33
N LEU A 294 14.43 5.22 20.84
CA LEU A 294 15.69 4.67 21.37
C LEU A 294 16.78 5.74 21.54
N HIS A 295 16.90 6.66 20.59
CA HIS A 295 17.89 7.73 20.62
C HIS A 295 17.71 8.75 21.77
N ARG A 296 16.53 8.82 22.41
CA ARG A 296 16.28 9.68 23.59
C ARG A 296 16.60 8.97 24.91
N GLY A 297 17.13 7.75 24.85
CA GLY A 297 17.44 6.92 25.99
C GLY A 297 16.46 5.76 26.18
N PRO A 298 16.86 4.73 26.94
CA PRO A 298 16.11 3.49 27.08
C PRO A 298 14.75 3.71 27.75
N HIS A 299 14.69 4.55 28.79
CA HIS A 299 13.43 4.88 29.46
C HIS A 299 12.40 5.51 28.50
N GLY A 300 12.85 6.46 27.67
CA GLY A 300 11.99 7.11 26.69
C GLY A 300 11.44 6.13 25.64
N ALA A 301 12.24 5.13 25.27
CA ALA A 301 11.85 4.06 24.34
C ALA A 301 10.80 3.12 24.95
N VAL A 302 11.00 2.68 26.20
CA VAL A 302 10.04 1.82 26.92
C VAL A 302 8.69 2.53 27.06
N VAL A 303 8.69 3.78 27.52
CA VAL A 303 7.45 4.55 27.67
C VAL A 303 6.72 4.70 26.34
N SER A 304 7.42 5.00 25.24
CA SER A 304 6.76 5.07 23.93
C SER A 304 6.26 3.72 23.42
N ALA A 305 6.98 2.64 23.69
CA ALA A 305 6.55 1.30 23.30
C ALA A 305 5.24 0.93 24.01
N LEU A 306 5.13 1.20 25.32
CA LEU A 306 3.92 0.99 26.11
C LEU A 306 2.75 1.83 25.59
N VAL A 307 2.97 3.12 25.33
CA VAL A 307 1.94 4.00 24.77
C VAL A 307 1.50 3.50 23.38
N GLY A 308 2.44 3.14 22.51
CA GLY A 308 2.15 2.59 21.19
C GLY A 308 1.33 1.30 21.24
N ALA A 309 1.73 0.35 22.10
CA ALA A 309 1.01 -0.90 22.31
C ALA A 309 -0.42 -0.65 22.83
N SER A 310 -0.58 0.24 23.81
CA SER A 310 -1.88 0.55 24.40
C SER A 310 -2.85 1.18 23.39
N LEU A 311 -2.37 2.13 22.57
CA LEU A 311 -3.18 2.76 21.53
C LEU A 311 -3.56 1.75 20.45
N MET A 312 -2.62 0.88 20.03
CA MET A 312 -2.93 -0.13 19.02
C MET A 312 -3.90 -1.20 19.52
N ALA A 313 -3.75 -1.61 20.79
CA ALA A 313 -4.69 -2.52 21.44
C ALA A 313 -6.10 -1.92 21.51
N LEU A 314 -6.22 -0.61 21.79
CA LEU A 314 -7.50 0.09 21.77
C LEU A 314 -8.12 0.09 20.38
N VAL A 315 -7.35 0.48 19.35
CA VAL A 315 -7.84 0.51 17.95
C VAL A 315 -8.30 -0.87 17.50
N HIS A 316 -7.47 -1.91 17.68
CA HIS A 316 -7.86 -3.28 17.34
C HIS A 316 -9.04 -3.78 18.18
N GLY A 317 -9.11 -3.40 19.46
CA GLY A 317 -10.25 -3.73 20.32
C GLY A 317 -11.57 -3.16 19.79
N VAL A 318 -11.54 -1.92 19.30
CA VAL A 318 -12.71 -1.27 18.66
C VAL A 318 -13.08 -1.96 17.36
N VAL A 319 -12.11 -2.23 16.48
CA VAL A 319 -12.36 -2.93 15.20
C VAL A 319 -13.00 -4.29 15.45
N ILE A 320 -12.46 -5.09 16.37
CA ILE A 320 -13.02 -6.40 16.72
C ILE A 320 -14.43 -6.27 17.31
N SER A 321 -14.66 -5.25 18.15
CA SER A 321 -15.99 -5.00 18.73
C SER A 321 -17.00 -4.63 17.66
N PHE A 322 -16.59 -3.83 16.67
CA PHE A 322 -17.41 -3.41 15.55
C PHE A 322 -17.73 -4.58 14.62
N ASP A 323 -16.73 -5.41 14.27
CA ASP A 323 -16.94 -6.61 13.46
C ASP A 323 -17.95 -7.57 14.11
N ARG A 324 -17.84 -7.75 15.42
CA ARG A 324 -18.80 -8.56 16.20
C ARG A 324 -20.20 -7.96 16.21
N MET A 325 -20.30 -6.64 16.35
CA MET A 325 -21.58 -5.93 16.33
C MET A 325 -22.23 -5.96 14.95
N LEU A 326 -21.46 -5.86 13.87
CA LEU A 326 -21.94 -5.97 12.49
C LEU A 326 -22.36 -7.41 12.16
N ALA A 327 -21.56 -8.40 12.54
CA ALA A 327 -21.90 -9.82 12.37
C ALA A 327 -23.20 -10.20 13.11
N ALA A 328 -23.46 -9.56 14.27
CA ALA A 328 -24.72 -9.76 15.01
C ALA A 328 -25.93 -9.09 14.35
N ARG A 329 -25.74 -8.09 13.47
CA ARG A 329 -26.82 -7.33 12.81
C ARG A 329 -27.07 -7.73 11.35
N LEU A 330 -26.09 -8.34 10.68
CA LEU A 330 -26.19 -8.80 9.30
C LEU A 330 -25.88 -10.30 9.24
N PRO A 331 -26.90 -11.20 9.20
CA PRO A 331 -26.69 -12.64 9.09
C PRO A 331 -26.23 -13.11 7.69
N LEU A 332 -25.50 -12.25 6.95
CA LEU A 332 -25.01 -12.53 5.59
C LEU A 332 -23.52 -12.91 5.53
N TYR A 333 -22.83 -13.02 6.67
CA TYR A 333 -21.42 -13.44 6.70
C TYR A 333 -21.28 -14.86 7.25
N PRO A 334 -20.75 -15.84 6.50
CA PRO A 334 -20.44 -17.14 7.07
C PRO A 334 -19.28 -16.98 8.07
N SER A 335 -19.46 -17.50 9.27
CA SER A 335 -18.39 -17.66 10.25
C SER A 335 -17.17 -18.35 9.62
N PRO A 336 -15.93 -18.04 10.06
CA PRO A 336 -14.76 -18.78 9.60
C PRO A 336 -15.02 -20.28 9.82
N LEU A 337 -14.88 -21.05 8.73
CA LEU A 337 -15.07 -22.50 8.74
C LEU A 337 -14.26 -23.09 9.91
N PRO A 338 -14.86 -23.98 10.73
CA PRO A 338 -14.09 -24.73 11.71
C PRO A 338 -12.94 -25.46 10.99
N PRO A 339 -11.81 -25.72 11.68
CA PRO A 339 -10.70 -26.47 11.11
C PRO A 339 -11.23 -27.76 10.47
N LEU A 340 -10.71 -28.12 9.30
CA LEU A 340 -11.17 -29.26 8.47
C LEU A 340 -11.40 -30.56 9.24
N ALA A 341 -10.70 -30.76 10.37
CA ALA A 341 -10.90 -31.88 11.28
C ALA A 341 -12.34 -31.99 11.84
N GLN A 342 -13.02 -30.89 12.15
CA GLN A 342 -14.40 -30.96 12.69
C GLN A 342 -15.45 -31.29 11.62
N VAL A 343 -15.16 -30.98 10.35
CA VAL A 343 -16.08 -31.26 9.24
C VAL A 343 -16.06 -32.75 8.87
N GLU A 344 -14.91 -33.40 8.99
CA GLU A 344 -14.79 -34.86 8.79
C GLU A 344 -15.50 -35.66 9.90
N ASP A 345 -15.39 -35.23 11.16
CA ASP A 345 -16.06 -35.88 12.29
C ASP A 345 -17.60 -35.80 12.20
N ASP A 346 -18.14 -34.63 11.80
CA ASP A 346 -19.59 -34.44 11.62
C ASP A 346 -20.15 -35.21 10.40
N LEU A 347 -19.37 -35.32 9.32
CA LEU A 347 -19.72 -36.14 8.14
C LEU A 347 -19.63 -37.64 8.44
N GLY A 348 -18.66 -38.07 9.25
CA GLY A 348 -18.55 -39.45 9.74
C GLY A 348 -19.74 -39.87 10.60
N CYS A 349 -20.21 -38.97 11.48
CA CYS A 349 -21.39 -39.21 12.31
C CYS A 349 -22.70 -39.27 11.49
N LEU A 350 -22.81 -38.46 10.44
CA LEU A 350 -23.97 -38.48 9.55
C LEU A 350 -24.00 -39.73 8.65
N ALA A 351 -22.85 -40.18 8.13
CA ALA A 351 -22.75 -41.40 7.34
C ALA A 351 -23.11 -42.66 8.15
N ALA A 352 -22.69 -42.73 9.43
CA ALA A 352 -23.01 -43.85 10.32
C ALA A 352 -24.52 -43.95 10.67
N SER A 353 -25.28 -42.84 10.57
CA SER A 353 -26.73 -42.82 10.85
C SER A 353 -27.61 -43.34 9.72
N VAL A 354 -27.07 -43.46 8.50
CA VAL A 354 -27.82 -43.88 7.30
C VAL A 354 -27.78 -45.40 7.09
N ASP A 355 -26.79 -46.10 7.66
CA ASP A 355 -26.59 -47.56 7.50
C ASP A 355 -27.42 -48.44 8.48
N HIS A 356 -28.30 -47.86 9.29
CA HIS A 356 -29.25 -48.61 10.11
C HIS A 356 -30.70 -48.37 9.65
N ARG A 357 -31.04 -48.92 8.48
CA ARG A 357 -32.42 -49.38 8.22
C ARG A 357 -32.42 -50.90 8.06
N PRO A 358 -33.18 -51.64 8.87
CA PRO A 358 -33.34 -53.08 8.66
C PRO A 358 -34.11 -53.32 7.36
N SER A 359 -33.55 -54.16 6.49
CA SER A 359 -34.23 -54.77 5.34
C SER A 359 -35.38 -55.69 5.82
N PRO A 360 -36.46 -55.83 5.03
CA PRO A 360 -37.81 -56.20 5.49
C PRO A 360 -37.93 -57.57 6.17
#